data_AF-A0A7R9TND3-F1
#
_entry.id   AF-A0A7R9TND3-F1
#
_cell.length_a   1.000
_cell.length_b   1.000
_cell.length_c   1.000
_cell.angle_alpha   90.00
_cell.angle_beta   90.00
_cell.angle_gamma   90.00
#
_symmetry.space_group_name_H-M   'P 1'
#
loop_
_entity.id
_entity.type
_entity.pdbx_description
1 polymer ?
#
loop_
_entity_poly.entity_id
_entity_poly.type
_entity_poly.pdbx_seq_one_letter_code
_entity_poly.pdbx_strand_id
1 'polypeptide(L)'
;TAAATRAAVVRASDDAALWFATQECARHCVSARLRTHFGNAAETLALLERCLRAAAKPPPSAPEIMTSSWHLVEFTHGLERALYNAYEGTATTPPPGKTAASFFRANQRTCEEWLTRAREATLAASTACGHRAAAARDAILRVNRCVASQRRRCDVAAKRKLEAAELLPRLKREFKAAKAALNDAHKQHGIASAKLERAVGNAKTERKGGGGVTAKQQKQIDLLKVKLEEAKDRVREAHAGQQSAHAAREAAEQRLVDDERIARTAAANTFRATRAAANLLVDVHEGDLLRGLADAVEPHLRPAGSDVWMPAPSPPSAAERDAEHAMRALALNENATTTTTAAAGG
;
A
#
# COMPACT_ATOMS: atom_id res chain seq x y z
N THR A 1 -35.82 -32.62 33.18
CA THR A 1 -34.51 -32.07 33.57
C THR A 1 -33.38 -33.06 33.28
N ALA A 2 -33.37 -34.27 33.85
CA ALA A 2 -32.29 -35.26 33.60
C ALA A 2 -32.10 -35.70 32.13
N ALA A 3 -33.16 -35.86 31.34
CA ALA A 3 -33.07 -36.22 29.92
C ALA A 3 -32.48 -35.08 29.06
N ALA A 4 -32.79 -33.83 29.38
CA ALA A 4 -32.22 -32.66 28.71
C ALA A 4 -30.74 -32.49 29.07
N THR A 5 -30.37 -32.73 30.33
CA THR A 5 -28.97 -32.77 30.77
C THR A 5 -28.20 -33.91 30.08
N ARG A 6 -28.80 -35.10 29.95
CA ARG A 6 -28.20 -36.25 29.26
C ARG A 6 -28.02 -35.98 27.76
N ALA A 7 -29.01 -35.39 27.10
CA ALA A 7 -28.91 -34.98 25.70
C ALA A 7 -27.87 -33.88 25.49
N ALA A 8 -27.73 -32.93 26.42
CA ALA A 8 -26.70 -31.90 26.37
C ALA A 8 -25.29 -32.48 26.55
N VAL A 9 -25.11 -33.43 27.48
CA VAL A 9 -23.83 -34.15 27.69
C VAL A 9 -23.45 -35.00 26.47
N VAL A 10 -24.42 -35.69 25.85
CA VAL A 10 -24.19 -36.47 24.64
C VAL A 10 -23.79 -35.56 23.46
N ARG A 11 -24.50 -34.45 23.24
CA ARG A 11 -24.12 -33.48 22.19
C ARG A 11 -22.74 -32.85 22.42
N ALA A 12 -22.40 -32.53 23.67
CA ALA A 12 -21.06 -32.02 24.00
C ALA A 12 -19.95 -33.07 23.75
N SER A 13 -20.26 -34.36 23.93
CA SER A 13 -19.35 -35.45 23.57
C SER A 13 -19.17 -35.59 22.05
N ASP A 14 -20.23 -35.36 21.27
CA ASP A 14 -20.19 -35.42 19.81
C ASP A 14 -19.38 -34.25 19.21
N ASP A 15 -19.54 -33.04 19.73
CA ASP A 15 -18.76 -31.87 19.32
C ASP A 15 -17.26 -32.03 19.64
N ALA A 16 -16.93 -32.58 20.81
CA ALA A 16 -15.55 -32.87 21.18
C ALA A 16 -14.92 -33.96 20.30
N ALA A 17 -15.67 -35.01 19.97
CA ALA A 17 -15.23 -36.07 19.06
C ALA A 17 -15.00 -35.52 17.64
N LEU A 18 -15.89 -34.67 17.15
CA LEU A 18 -15.77 -34.07 15.83
C LEU A 18 -14.61 -33.06 15.75
N TRP A 19 -14.39 -32.29 16.82
CA TRP A 19 -13.20 -31.46 16.95
C TRP A 19 -11.92 -32.30 16.94
N PHE A 20 -11.86 -33.39 17.71
CA PHE A 20 -10.72 -34.30 17.73
C PHE A 20 -10.44 -34.89 16.34
N ALA A 21 -11.49 -35.40 15.67
CA ALA A 21 -11.39 -35.93 14.32
C ALA A 21 -10.85 -34.87 13.34
N THR A 22 -11.28 -33.62 13.48
CA THR A 22 -10.80 -32.49 12.67
C THR A 22 -9.30 -32.25 12.87
N GLN A 23 -8.81 -32.29 14.12
CA GLN A 23 -7.38 -32.13 14.41
C GLN A 23 -6.56 -33.32 13.89
N GLU A 24 -7.06 -34.56 14.02
CA GLU A 24 -6.39 -35.76 13.49
C GLU A 24 -6.33 -35.77 11.97
N CYS A 25 -7.40 -35.35 11.29
CA CYS A 25 -7.42 -35.17 9.83
C CYS A 25 -6.29 -34.21 9.38
N ALA A 26 -6.10 -33.09 10.08
CA ALA A 26 -5.02 -32.15 9.78
C ALA A 26 -3.62 -32.78 9.96
N ARG A 27 -3.40 -33.51 11.06
CA ARG A 27 -2.14 -34.24 11.31
C ARG A 27 -1.89 -35.33 10.27
N HIS A 28 -2.94 -36.02 9.85
CA HIS A 28 -2.87 -37.03 8.81
C HIS A 28 -2.47 -36.42 7.47
N CYS A 29 -3.06 -35.28 7.07
CA CYS A 29 -2.66 -34.58 5.85
C CYS A 29 -1.16 -34.22 5.84
N VAL A 30 -0.61 -33.78 6.98
CA VAL A 30 0.84 -33.53 7.11
C VAL A 30 1.63 -34.83 7.02
N SER A 31 1.23 -35.90 7.72
CA SER A 31 1.90 -37.20 7.65
C SER A 31 1.94 -37.77 6.23
N ALA A 32 0.88 -37.54 5.45
CA ALA A 32 0.77 -37.93 4.04
C ALA A 32 1.47 -36.95 3.06
N ARG A 33 2.15 -35.90 3.56
CA ARG A 33 2.78 -34.84 2.74
C ARG A 33 1.79 -34.15 1.80
N LEU A 34 0.57 -33.92 2.30
CA LEU A 34 -0.57 -33.33 1.59
C LEU A 34 -1.01 -34.12 0.35
N ARG A 35 -0.57 -35.37 0.20
CA ARG A 35 -1.13 -36.27 -0.81
C ARG A 35 -2.41 -36.86 -0.25
N THR A 36 -3.53 -36.45 -0.81
CA THR A 36 -4.87 -36.87 -0.37
C THR A 36 -5.62 -37.49 -1.54
N HIS A 37 -6.85 -37.96 -1.31
CA HIS A 37 -7.71 -38.42 -2.39
C HIS A 37 -8.09 -37.30 -3.38
N PHE A 38 -7.87 -36.04 -3.02
CA PHE A 38 -8.05 -34.88 -3.90
C PHE A 38 -6.85 -34.60 -4.81
N GLY A 39 -5.77 -35.38 -4.68
CA GLY A 39 -4.60 -35.32 -5.54
C GLY A 39 -3.31 -35.01 -4.79
N ASN A 40 -2.38 -34.36 -5.50
CA ASN A 40 -1.09 -33.96 -4.95
C ASN A 40 -1.21 -32.80 -3.94
N ALA A 41 -0.07 -32.39 -3.37
CA ALA A 41 -0.03 -31.33 -2.37
C ALA A 41 -0.61 -30.00 -2.88
N ALA A 42 -0.27 -29.60 -4.10
CA ALA A 42 -0.75 -28.35 -4.68
C ALA A 42 -2.26 -28.40 -4.95
N GLU A 43 -2.77 -29.53 -5.46
CA GLU A 43 -4.20 -29.74 -5.73
C GLU A 43 -5.03 -29.73 -4.44
N THR A 44 -4.55 -30.41 -3.39
CA THR A 44 -5.17 -30.42 -2.06
C THR A 44 -5.25 -29.01 -1.48
N LEU A 45 -4.14 -28.27 -1.49
CA LEU A 45 -4.08 -26.90 -0.98
C LEU A 45 -4.96 -25.93 -1.79
N ALA A 46 -4.99 -26.07 -3.11
CA ALA A 46 -5.84 -25.27 -3.98
C ALA A 46 -7.33 -25.54 -3.75
N LEU A 47 -7.71 -26.81 -3.49
CA LEU A 47 -9.08 -27.16 -3.12
C LEU A 47 -9.47 -26.51 -1.79
N LEU A 48 -8.62 -26.61 -0.77
CA LEU A 48 -8.87 -25.98 0.53
C LEU A 48 -9.08 -24.46 0.40
N GLU A 49 -8.25 -23.77 -0.38
CA GLU A 49 -8.46 -22.33 -0.60
C GLU A 49 -9.80 -22.02 -1.28
N ARG A 50 -10.25 -22.86 -2.25
CA ARG A 50 -11.56 -22.70 -2.89
C ARG A 50 -12.69 -22.90 -1.89
N CYS A 51 -12.60 -23.92 -1.05
CA CYS A 51 -13.60 -24.19 -0.01
C CYS A 51 -13.69 -23.03 0.98
N LEU A 52 -12.55 -22.47 1.43
CA LEU A 52 -12.53 -21.31 2.32
C LEU A 52 -13.17 -20.08 1.67
N ARG A 53 -12.86 -19.81 0.40
CA ARG A 53 -13.49 -18.71 -0.36
C ARG A 53 -14.99 -18.91 -0.56
N ALA A 54 -15.46 -20.16 -0.67
CA ALA A 54 -16.88 -20.46 -0.73
C ALA A 54 -17.55 -20.23 0.64
N ALA A 55 -16.93 -20.67 1.73
CA ALA A 55 -17.40 -20.48 3.11
C ALA A 55 -17.39 -19.02 3.57
N ALA A 56 -16.58 -18.16 2.94
CA ALA A 56 -16.57 -16.71 3.18
C ALA A 56 -17.84 -15.99 2.70
N LYS A 57 -18.66 -16.63 1.85
CA LYS A 57 -19.96 -16.08 1.49
C LYS A 57 -20.93 -16.34 2.63
N PRO A 58 -21.79 -15.37 3.00
CA PRO A 58 -22.78 -15.58 4.04
C PRO A 58 -23.60 -16.83 3.67
N PRO A 59 -23.58 -17.88 4.50
CA PRO A 59 -24.37 -19.06 4.19
C PRO A 59 -25.85 -18.67 4.22
N PRO A 60 -26.71 -19.33 3.43
CA PRO A 60 -28.14 -19.30 3.75
C PRO A 60 -28.29 -19.78 5.20
N SER A 61 -29.34 -19.35 5.91
CA SER A 61 -29.58 -19.60 7.33
C SER A 61 -29.81 -21.09 7.71
N ALA A 62 -29.28 -22.02 6.91
CA ALA A 62 -29.23 -23.44 7.14
C ALA A 62 -28.10 -23.80 8.13
N PRO A 63 -28.44 -24.40 9.29
CA PRO A 63 -27.47 -24.73 10.34
C PRO A 63 -26.39 -25.73 9.88
N GLU A 64 -26.71 -26.67 8.98
CA GLU A 64 -25.76 -27.67 8.47
C GLU A 64 -24.59 -27.04 7.68
N ILE A 65 -24.87 -25.98 6.93
CA ILE A 65 -23.87 -25.24 6.14
C ILE A 65 -22.96 -24.43 7.07
N MET A 66 -23.52 -23.88 8.14
CA MET A 66 -22.74 -23.19 9.18
C MET A 66 -21.80 -24.16 9.91
N THR A 67 -22.31 -25.33 10.32
CA THR A 67 -21.51 -26.38 10.98
C THR A 67 -20.36 -26.87 10.09
N SER A 68 -20.62 -27.10 8.80
CA SER A 68 -19.58 -27.52 7.85
C SER A 68 -18.48 -26.46 7.66
N SER A 69 -18.88 -25.19 7.56
CA SER A 69 -17.94 -24.06 7.45
C SER A 69 -17.10 -23.86 8.72
N TRP A 70 -17.69 -24.10 9.89
CA TRP A 70 -17.01 -24.06 11.18
C TRP A 70 -15.89 -25.12 11.26
N HIS A 71 -16.18 -26.37 10.90
CA HIS A 71 -15.18 -27.44 10.87
C HIS A 71 -14.09 -27.21 9.83
N LEU A 72 -14.40 -26.60 8.69
CA LEU A 72 -13.39 -26.22 7.70
C LEU A 72 -12.40 -25.19 8.25
N VAL A 73 -12.88 -24.22 9.03
CA VAL A 73 -12.03 -23.23 9.71
C VAL A 73 -11.15 -23.92 10.75
N GLU A 74 -11.72 -24.77 11.62
CA GLU A 74 -10.98 -25.53 12.63
C GLU A 74 -9.93 -26.48 12.01
N PHE A 75 -10.28 -27.14 10.92
CA PHE A 75 -9.37 -27.97 10.13
C PHE A 75 -8.20 -27.13 9.63
N THR A 76 -8.47 -25.95 9.09
CA THR A 76 -7.44 -25.06 8.54
C THR A 76 -6.49 -24.56 9.63
N HIS A 77 -7.00 -24.21 10.81
CA HIS A 77 -6.18 -23.85 11.96
C HIS A 77 -5.37 -25.03 12.50
N GLY A 78 -5.96 -26.22 12.55
CA GLY A 78 -5.27 -27.47 12.88
C GLY A 78 -4.14 -27.78 11.91
N LEU A 79 -4.38 -27.58 10.61
CA LEU A 79 -3.41 -27.78 9.55
C LEU A 79 -2.26 -26.78 9.65
N GLU A 80 -2.54 -25.50 9.94
CA GLU A 80 -1.50 -24.49 10.20
C GLU A 80 -0.57 -24.92 11.34
N ARG A 81 -1.12 -25.37 12.47
CA ARG A 81 -0.33 -25.86 13.62
C ARG A 81 0.49 -27.10 13.25
N ALA A 82 -0.11 -28.06 12.55
CA ALA A 82 0.55 -29.28 12.14
C ALA A 82 1.69 -29.01 11.12
N LEU A 83 1.49 -28.08 10.19
CA LEU A 83 2.51 -27.63 9.25
C LEU A 83 3.66 -26.96 10.00
N TYR A 84 3.38 -25.99 10.88
CA TYR A 84 4.40 -25.31 11.67
C TYR A 84 5.25 -26.30 12.49
N ASN A 85 4.60 -27.25 13.16
CA ASN A 85 5.29 -28.32 13.88
C ASN A 85 6.11 -29.24 12.96
N ALA A 86 5.77 -29.35 11.68
CA ALA A 86 6.53 -30.16 10.73
C ALA A 86 7.81 -29.48 10.23
N TYR A 87 7.77 -28.18 9.95
CA TYR A 87 8.92 -27.45 9.43
C TYR A 87 9.79 -26.77 10.51
N GLU A 88 9.20 -26.11 11.51
CA GLU A 88 9.95 -25.53 12.65
C GLU A 88 10.09 -26.54 13.80
N GLY A 89 8.99 -27.24 14.13
CA GLY A 89 8.90 -28.03 15.35
C GLY A 89 8.30 -27.25 16.52
N THR A 90 7.79 -27.97 17.52
CA THR A 90 7.27 -27.38 18.76
C THR A 90 7.75 -28.17 19.97
N ALA A 91 7.87 -27.51 21.12
CA ALA A 91 8.29 -28.17 22.37
C ALA A 91 7.21 -29.11 22.93
N THR A 92 5.94 -28.85 22.63
CA THR A 92 4.80 -29.51 23.26
C THR A 92 4.13 -30.57 22.38
N THR A 93 4.35 -30.55 21.06
CA THR A 93 3.71 -31.50 20.14
C THR A 93 4.75 -32.39 19.48
N PRO A 94 4.56 -33.73 19.48
CA PRO A 94 5.46 -34.64 18.78
C PRO A 94 5.61 -34.28 17.29
N PRO A 95 6.82 -34.32 16.72
CA PRO A 95 7.02 -34.06 15.31
C PRO A 95 6.38 -35.16 14.44
N PRO A 96 5.98 -34.85 13.19
CA PRO A 96 5.55 -35.89 12.27
C PRO A 96 6.72 -36.82 11.91
N GLY A 97 6.43 -37.94 11.24
CA GLY A 97 7.46 -38.90 10.81
C GLY A 97 8.60 -38.22 10.02
N LYS A 98 9.83 -38.77 10.14
CA LYS A 98 11.07 -38.16 9.63
C LYS A 98 10.97 -37.71 8.15
N THR A 99 10.30 -38.51 7.32
CA THR A 99 10.11 -38.22 5.89
C THR A 99 9.17 -37.03 5.64
N ALA A 100 8.10 -36.90 6.43
CA ALA A 100 7.20 -35.75 6.36
C ALA A 100 7.87 -34.49 6.88
N ALA A 101 8.55 -34.55 8.04
CA ALA A 101 9.29 -33.42 8.59
C ALA A 101 10.36 -32.89 7.60
N SER A 102 11.14 -33.78 6.99
CA SER A 102 12.13 -33.42 5.97
C SER A 102 11.48 -32.75 4.75
N PHE A 103 10.33 -33.24 4.31
CA PHE A 103 9.59 -32.67 3.18
C PHE A 103 9.14 -31.23 3.48
N PHE A 104 8.54 -30.98 4.65
CA PHE A 104 8.05 -29.63 4.98
C PHE A 104 9.16 -28.65 5.29
N ARG A 105 10.29 -29.09 5.88
CA ARG A 105 11.48 -28.24 6.01
C ARG A 105 12.00 -27.76 4.66
N ALA A 106 12.09 -28.67 3.68
CA ALA A 106 12.52 -28.31 2.33
C ALA A 106 11.53 -27.37 1.60
N ASN A 107 10.26 -27.39 1.99
CA ASN A 107 9.19 -26.61 1.36
C ASN A 107 8.60 -25.52 2.28
N GLN A 108 9.33 -25.10 3.31
CA GLN A 108 8.82 -24.18 4.34
C GLN A 108 8.24 -22.90 3.74
N ARG A 109 8.99 -22.25 2.85
CA ARG A 109 8.57 -21.01 2.20
C ARG A 109 7.26 -21.17 1.43
N THR A 110 7.09 -22.29 0.72
CA THR A 110 5.86 -22.58 -0.02
C THR A 110 4.66 -22.74 0.92
N CYS A 111 4.85 -23.38 2.08
CA CYS A 111 3.83 -23.50 3.11
C CYS A 111 3.46 -22.13 3.71
N GLU A 112 4.46 -21.31 4.04
CA GLU A 112 4.25 -19.95 4.59
C GLU A 112 3.52 -19.04 3.59
N GLU A 113 3.87 -19.11 2.31
CA GLU A 113 3.20 -18.37 1.23
C GLU A 113 1.75 -18.82 1.08
N TRP A 114 1.47 -20.13 1.14
CA TRP A 114 0.10 -20.64 1.12
C TRP A 114 -0.71 -20.20 2.34
N LEU A 115 -0.19 -20.39 3.56
CA LEU A 115 -0.83 -19.94 4.80
C LEU A 115 -1.12 -18.44 4.76
N THR A 116 -0.19 -17.66 4.19
CA THR A 116 -0.34 -16.21 4.04
C THR A 116 -1.56 -15.84 3.19
N ARG A 117 -1.79 -16.56 2.08
CA ARG A 117 -2.96 -16.37 1.21
C ARG A 117 -4.24 -16.92 1.84
N ALA A 118 -4.18 -18.10 2.46
CA ALA A 118 -5.33 -18.77 3.05
C ALA A 118 -5.92 -17.99 4.25
N ARG A 119 -5.09 -17.25 5.00
CA ARG A 119 -5.51 -16.50 6.19
C ARG A 119 -6.63 -15.48 5.93
N GLU A 120 -6.59 -14.72 4.84
CA GLU A 120 -7.68 -13.76 4.54
C GLU A 120 -8.99 -14.48 4.23
N ALA A 121 -8.94 -15.60 3.52
CA ALA A 121 -10.11 -16.44 3.26
C ALA A 121 -10.62 -17.11 4.53
N THR A 122 -9.72 -17.50 5.44
CA THR A 122 -10.06 -18.11 6.74
C THR A 122 -10.70 -17.10 7.69
N LEU A 123 -10.19 -15.87 7.75
CA LEU A 123 -10.80 -14.77 8.49
C LEU A 123 -12.21 -14.43 7.97
N ALA A 124 -12.38 -14.38 6.64
CA ALA A 124 -13.68 -14.12 6.04
C ALA A 124 -14.67 -15.28 6.30
N ALA A 125 -14.23 -16.53 6.16
CA ALA A 125 -15.03 -17.72 6.45
C ALA A 125 -15.45 -17.81 7.92
N SER A 126 -14.51 -17.60 8.85
CA SER A 126 -14.78 -17.61 10.30
C SER A 126 -15.77 -16.52 10.71
N THR A 127 -15.69 -15.35 10.08
CA THR A 127 -16.66 -14.26 10.30
C THR A 127 -18.03 -14.63 9.74
N ALA A 128 -18.10 -15.17 8.52
CA ALA A 128 -19.36 -15.56 7.87
C ALA A 128 -20.09 -16.69 8.58
N CYS A 129 -19.37 -17.67 9.14
CA CYS A 129 -19.96 -18.78 9.90
C CYS A 129 -20.18 -18.48 11.39
N GLY A 130 -19.84 -17.26 11.85
CA GLY A 130 -20.03 -16.85 13.24
C GLY A 130 -19.02 -17.45 14.23
N HIS A 131 -17.91 -18.03 13.75
CA HIS A 131 -16.84 -18.55 14.59
C HIS A 131 -15.97 -17.42 15.16
N ARG A 132 -16.51 -16.67 16.13
CA ARG A 132 -15.90 -15.42 16.65
C ARG A 132 -14.48 -15.59 17.20
N ALA A 133 -14.20 -16.68 17.94
CA ALA A 133 -12.87 -16.93 18.50
C ALA A 133 -11.81 -17.13 17.40
N ALA A 134 -12.12 -17.93 16.38
CA ALA A 134 -11.25 -18.12 15.20
C ALA A 134 -11.06 -16.82 14.42
N ALA A 135 -12.13 -16.05 14.23
CA ALA A 135 -12.06 -14.74 13.59
C ALA A 135 -11.16 -13.77 14.37
N ALA A 136 -11.30 -13.71 15.70
CA ALA A 136 -10.47 -12.86 16.56
C ALA A 136 -8.98 -13.22 16.45
N ARG A 137 -8.65 -14.52 16.51
CA ARG A 137 -7.28 -15.03 16.29
C ARG A 137 -6.72 -14.56 14.96
N ASP A 138 -7.44 -14.79 13.87
CA ASP A 138 -6.97 -14.47 12.53
C ASP A 138 -6.88 -12.95 12.30
N ALA A 139 -7.76 -12.17 12.93
CA ALA A 139 -7.72 -10.71 12.92
C ALA A 139 -6.48 -10.16 13.63
N ILE A 140 -6.08 -10.71 14.79
CA ILE A 140 -4.83 -10.33 15.48
C ILE A 140 -3.61 -10.65 14.60
N LEU A 141 -3.57 -11.83 13.98
CA LEU A 141 -2.50 -12.19 13.06
C LEU A 141 -2.43 -11.26 11.84
N ARG A 142 -3.59 -10.78 11.36
CA ARG A 142 -3.66 -9.76 10.30
C ARG A 142 -3.13 -8.42 10.78
N VAL A 143 -3.42 -7.99 12.00
CA VAL A 143 -2.85 -6.77 12.59
C VAL A 143 -1.32 -6.83 12.61
N ASN A 144 -0.74 -7.93 13.09
CA ASN A 144 0.72 -8.10 13.13
C ASN A 144 1.36 -7.96 11.74
N ARG A 145 0.71 -8.52 10.70
CA ARG A 145 1.15 -8.37 9.31
C ARG A 145 1.04 -6.94 8.81
N CYS A 146 -0.07 -6.26 9.11
CA CYS A 146 -0.27 -4.85 8.75
C CYS A 146 0.78 -3.94 9.42
N VAL A 147 1.04 -4.13 10.71
CA VAL A 147 2.09 -3.44 11.46
C VAL A 147 3.46 -3.64 10.82
N ALA A 148 3.85 -4.90 10.57
CA ALA A 148 5.14 -5.20 9.92
C ALA A 148 5.26 -4.56 8.53
N SER A 149 4.17 -4.56 7.77
CA SER A 149 4.09 -3.96 6.44
C SER A 149 4.17 -2.43 6.48
N GLN A 150 3.49 -1.81 7.45
CA GLN A 150 3.55 -0.37 7.72
C GLN A 150 4.97 0.05 8.07
N ARG A 151 5.60 -0.61 9.06
CA ARG A 151 6.98 -0.31 9.48
C ARG A 151 7.94 -0.31 8.30
N ARG A 152 7.94 -1.38 7.50
CA ARG A 152 8.80 -1.47 6.30
C ARG A 152 8.58 -0.31 5.32
N ARG A 153 7.33 0.10 5.08
CA ARG A 153 7.02 1.20 4.16
C ARG A 153 7.40 2.57 4.73
N CYS A 154 7.19 2.78 6.03
CA CYS A 154 7.64 3.98 6.72
C CYS A 154 9.17 4.10 6.69
N ASP A 155 9.90 3.00 6.94
CA ASP A 155 11.36 2.96 6.89
C ASP A 155 11.88 3.28 5.47
N VAL A 156 11.26 2.70 4.43
CA VAL A 156 11.60 2.99 3.02
C VAL A 156 11.33 4.46 2.69
N ALA A 157 10.16 4.99 3.06
CA ALA A 157 9.82 6.39 2.81
C ALA A 157 10.77 7.34 3.56
N ALA A 158 11.15 7.03 4.81
CA ALA A 158 12.12 7.81 5.57
C ALA A 158 13.50 7.81 4.92
N LYS A 159 13.98 6.64 4.48
CA LYS A 159 15.25 6.52 3.76
C LYS A 159 15.23 7.31 2.45
N ARG A 160 14.16 7.18 1.67
CA ARG A 160 13.99 7.89 0.39
C ARG A 160 13.93 9.41 0.55
N LYS A 161 13.29 9.90 1.62
CA LYS A 161 13.31 11.33 1.97
C LYS A 161 14.72 11.83 2.24
N LEU A 162 15.53 11.06 2.95
CA LEU A 162 16.92 11.42 3.25
C LEU A 162 17.78 11.44 1.98
N GLU A 163 17.69 10.40 1.14
CA GLU A 163 18.35 10.37 -0.17
C GLU A 163 17.93 11.55 -1.08
N ALA A 164 16.65 11.90 -1.07
CA ALA A 164 16.15 13.00 -1.88
C ALA A 164 16.54 14.39 -1.35
N ALA A 165 16.79 14.54 -0.05
CA ALA A 165 17.31 15.79 0.52
C ALA A 165 18.67 16.17 -0.10
N GLU A 166 19.47 15.20 -0.50
CA GLU A 166 20.75 15.40 -1.18
C GLU A 166 20.57 15.55 -2.71
N LEU A 167 19.71 14.71 -3.32
CA LEU A 167 19.54 14.65 -4.77
C LEU A 167 18.75 15.84 -5.35
N LEU A 168 17.66 16.26 -4.71
CA LEU A 168 16.78 17.30 -5.24
C LEU A 168 17.46 18.67 -5.43
N PRO A 169 18.29 19.16 -4.48
CA PRO A 169 19.05 20.39 -4.70
C PRO A 169 19.96 20.31 -5.92
N ARG A 170 20.59 19.16 -6.17
CA ARG A 170 21.43 18.93 -7.34
C ARG A 170 20.61 18.99 -8.63
N LEU A 171 19.50 18.25 -8.71
CA LEU A 171 18.61 18.27 -9.89
C LEU A 171 18.02 19.67 -10.15
N LYS A 172 17.70 20.42 -9.09
CA LYS A 172 17.24 21.82 -9.21
C LYS A 172 18.32 22.73 -9.80
N ARG A 173 19.60 22.54 -9.43
CA ARG A 173 20.73 23.27 -10.02
C ARG A 173 20.94 22.89 -11.49
N GLU A 174 20.90 21.59 -11.82
CA GLU A 174 21.04 21.09 -13.19
C GLU A 174 19.92 21.62 -14.11
N PHE A 175 18.67 21.61 -13.64
CA PHE A 175 17.54 22.22 -14.36
C PHE A 175 17.75 23.72 -14.58
N LYS A 176 18.22 24.46 -13.56
CA LYS A 176 18.50 25.90 -13.69
C LYS A 176 19.61 26.17 -14.71
N ALA A 177 20.67 25.35 -14.72
CA ALA A 177 21.75 25.45 -15.68
C ALA A 177 21.29 25.13 -17.11
N ALA A 178 20.51 24.07 -17.31
CA ALA A 178 19.95 23.71 -18.61
C ALA A 178 19.00 24.79 -19.15
N LYS A 179 18.19 25.41 -18.28
CA LYS A 179 17.34 26.55 -18.64
C LYS A 179 18.15 27.78 -19.04
N ALA A 180 19.26 28.05 -18.36
CA ALA A 180 20.17 29.13 -18.73
C ALA A 180 20.82 28.87 -20.11
N ALA A 181 21.30 27.65 -20.35
CA ALA A 181 21.87 27.24 -21.63
C ALA A 181 20.87 27.38 -22.79
N LEU A 182 19.60 27.01 -22.58
CA LEU A 182 18.53 27.21 -23.56
C LEU A 182 18.31 28.70 -23.86
N ASN A 183 18.27 29.55 -22.83
CA ASN A 183 18.14 30.98 -23.03
C ASN A 183 19.32 31.56 -23.82
N ASP A 184 20.54 31.11 -23.54
CA ASP A 184 21.73 31.56 -24.26
C ASP A 184 21.77 31.05 -25.71
N ALA A 185 21.31 29.82 -25.96
CA ALA A 185 21.14 29.28 -27.31
C ALA A 185 20.12 30.11 -28.11
N HIS A 186 18.98 30.47 -27.52
CA HIS A 186 18.00 31.37 -28.16
C HIS A 186 18.59 32.74 -28.49
N LYS A 187 19.37 33.34 -27.58
CA LYS A 187 20.07 34.61 -27.85
C LYS A 187 21.03 34.47 -29.03
N GLN A 188 21.84 33.40 -29.07
CA GLN A 188 22.79 33.16 -30.16
C GLN A 188 22.08 32.96 -31.50
N HIS A 189 20.99 32.20 -31.52
CA HIS A 189 20.14 32.05 -32.71
C HIS A 189 19.57 33.40 -33.18
N GLY A 190 19.04 34.23 -32.28
CA GLY A 190 18.57 35.57 -32.60
C GLY A 190 19.65 36.47 -33.20
N ILE A 191 20.86 36.45 -32.64
CA ILE A 191 22.01 37.19 -33.17
C ILE A 191 22.42 36.68 -34.56
N ALA A 192 22.45 35.36 -34.77
CA ALA A 192 22.77 34.75 -36.06
C ALA A 192 21.73 35.13 -37.14
N SER A 193 20.44 35.08 -36.80
CA SER A 193 19.34 35.49 -37.67
C SER A 193 19.46 36.96 -38.06
N ALA A 194 19.65 37.85 -37.08
CA ALA A 194 19.81 39.28 -37.34
C ALA A 194 21.04 39.61 -38.21
N LYS A 195 22.14 38.87 -38.05
CA LYS A 195 23.33 39.01 -38.92
C LYS A 195 23.05 38.58 -40.35
N LEU A 196 22.32 37.47 -40.55
CA LEU A 196 21.91 37.00 -41.87
C LEU A 196 20.95 38.00 -42.54
N GLU A 197 19.94 38.48 -41.81
CA GLU A 197 18.98 39.48 -42.31
C GLU A 197 19.65 40.78 -42.75
N ARG A 198 20.60 41.30 -41.95
CA ARG A 198 21.39 42.48 -42.34
C ARG A 198 22.23 42.24 -43.59
N ALA A 199 22.88 41.08 -43.70
CA ALA A 199 23.69 40.74 -44.88
C ALA A 199 22.83 40.62 -46.15
N VAL A 200 21.66 39.99 -46.05
CA VAL A 200 20.68 39.89 -47.15
C VAL A 200 20.10 41.25 -47.51
N GLY A 201 19.77 42.08 -46.51
CA GLY A 201 19.30 43.46 -46.69
C GLY A 201 20.29 44.32 -47.46
N ASN A 202 21.57 44.33 -47.03
CA ASN A 202 22.64 45.09 -47.68
C ASN A 202 22.88 44.65 -49.13
N ALA A 203 22.87 43.34 -49.40
CA ALA A 203 23.00 42.82 -50.76
C ALA A 203 21.81 43.24 -51.66
N LYS A 204 20.60 43.36 -51.09
CA LYS A 204 19.40 43.80 -51.83
C LYS A 204 19.40 45.31 -52.11
N THR A 205 19.92 46.13 -51.21
CA THR A 205 20.04 47.58 -51.40
C THR A 205 21.06 47.94 -52.48
N GLU A 206 22.21 47.28 -52.52
CA GLU A 206 23.22 47.48 -53.57
C GLU A 206 22.70 47.06 -54.95
N ARG A 207 21.90 45.98 -55.00
CA ARG A 207 21.21 45.53 -56.23
C ARG A 207 20.24 46.55 -56.80
N LYS A 208 19.58 47.35 -55.94
CA LYS A 208 18.71 48.46 -56.38
C LYS A 208 19.50 49.67 -56.87
N GLY A 209 20.74 49.84 -56.44
CA GLY A 209 21.64 50.94 -56.86
C GLY A 209 22.41 50.67 -58.17
N GLY A 210 22.13 49.57 -58.87
CA GLY A 210 22.77 49.22 -60.15
C GLY A 210 23.99 48.29 -60.04
N GLY A 211 24.45 47.95 -58.83
CA GLY A 211 25.54 46.99 -58.60
C GLY A 211 25.02 45.55 -58.42
N GLY A 212 25.55 44.56 -59.15
CA GLY A 212 25.18 43.16 -58.93
C GLY A 212 25.65 42.62 -57.56
N VAL A 213 24.95 41.62 -57.02
CA VAL A 213 25.43 40.91 -55.81
C VAL A 213 26.77 40.28 -56.13
N THR A 214 27.82 40.68 -55.41
CA THR A 214 29.16 40.17 -55.67
C THR A 214 29.29 38.72 -55.20
N ALA A 215 30.12 37.92 -55.88
CA ALA A 215 30.39 36.54 -55.48
C ALA A 215 30.90 36.42 -54.03
N LYS A 216 31.59 37.47 -53.53
CA LYS A 216 32.06 37.57 -52.14
C LYS A 216 30.90 37.73 -51.15
N GLN A 217 29.91 38.55 -51.46
CA GLN A 217 28.71 38.73 -50.63
C GLN A 217 27.84 37.47 -50.62
N GLN A 218 27.69 36.81 -51.77
CA GLN A 218 26.94 35.55 -51.84
C GLN A 218 27.58 34.46 -50.96
N LYS A 219 28.90 34.28 -51.04
CA LYS A 219 29.65 33.38 -50.14
C LYS A 219 29.45 33.73 -48.65
N GLN A 220 29.42 35.01 -48.30
CA GLN A 220 29.20 35.45 -46.93
C GLN A 220 27.78 35.12 -46.44
N ILE A 221 26.76 35.28 -47.29
CA ILE A 221 25.37 34.91 -46.98
C ILE A 221 25.26 33.41 -46.74
N ASP A 222 25.88 32.59 -47.59
CA ASP A 222 25.80 31.13 -47.46
C ASP A 222 26.54 30.64 -46.20
N LEU A 223 27.67 31.25 -45.83
CA LEU A 223 28.32 31.00 -44.54
C LEU A 223 27.43 31.37 -43.34
N LEU A 224 26.70 32.49 -43.41
CA LEU A 224 25.79 32.91 -42.35
C LEU A 224 24.57 31.99 -42.22
N LYS A 225 24.09 31.40 -43.33
CA LYS A 225 23.03 30.37 -43.29
C LYS A 225 23.50 29.12 -42.55
N VAL A 226 24.73 28.65 -42.81
CA VAL A 226 25.30 27.50 -42.08
C VAL A 226 25.37 27.79 -40.58
N LYS A 227 25.88 28.97 -40.19
CA LYS A 227 25.93 29.39 -38.79
C LYS A 227 24.55 29.52 -38.12
N LEU A 228 23.52 29.87 -38.89
CA LEU A 228 22.15 29.93 -38.39
C LEU A 228 21.59 28.53 -38.12
N GLU A 229 21.78 27.58 -39.03
CA GLU A 229 21.37 26.19 -38.80
C GLU A 229 22.15 25.55 -37.64
N GLU A 230 23.46 25.79 -37.51
CA GLU A 230 24.23 25.38 -36.32
C GLU A 230 23.64 25.97 -35.02
N ALA A 231 23.26 27.25 -35.02
CA ALA A 231 22.65 27.89 -33.85
C ALA A 231 21.26 27.31 -33.52
N LYS A 232 20.50 26.91 -34.55
CA LYS A 232 19.19 26.26 -34.40
C LYS A 232 19.31 24.84 -33.86
N ASP A 233 20.31 24.08 -34.28
CA ASP A 233 20.59 22.75 -33.71
C ASP A 233 21.02 22.85 -32.25
N ARG A 234 21.83 23.85 -31.87
CA ARG A 234 22.12 24.14 -30.45
C ARG A 234 20.88 24.45 -29.63
N VAL A 235 19.89 25.16 -30.19
CA VAL A 235 18.61 25.41 -29.51
C VAL A 235 17.86 24.10 -29.29
N ARG A 236 17.80 23.22 -30.30
CA ARG A 236 17.15 21.91 -30.19
C ARG A 236 17.81 21.04 -29.12
N GLU A 237 19.14 20.96 -29.10
CA GLU A 237 19.90 20.21 -28.10
C GLU A 237 19.70 20.78 -26.69
N ALA A 238 19.80 22.10 -26.52
CA ALA A 238 19.58 22.75 -25.22
C ALA A 238 18.14 22.57 -24.71
N HIS A 239 17.16 22.56 -25.62
CA HIS A 239 15.77 22.29 -25.28
C HIS A 239 15.57 20.84 -24.82
N ALA A 240 16.15 19.87 -25.55
CA ALA A 240 16.13 18.46 -25.13
C ALA A 240 16.81 18.25 -23.77
N GLY A 241 17.94 18.91 -23.53
CA GLY A 241 18.63 18.89 -22.23
C GLY A 241 17.79 19.48 -21.10
N GLN A 242 17.10 20.60 -21.35
CA GLN A 242 16.19 21.21 -20.38
C GLN A 242 14.99 20.31 -20.07
N GLN A 243 14.39 19.67 -21.08
CA GLN A 243 13.29 18.72 -20.89
C GLN A 243 13.72 17.49 -20.08
N SER A 244 14.90 16.93 -20.38
CA SER A 244 15.45 15.79 -19.63
C SER A 244 15.71 16.13 -18.16
N ALA A 245 16.32 17.29 -17.89
CA ALA A 245 16.57 17.76 -16.53
C ALA A 245 15.27 18.05 -15.76
N HIS A 246 14.25 18.59 -16.44
CA HIS A 246 12.92 18.79 -15.86
C HIS A 246 12.28 17.44 -15.49
N ALA A 247 12.26 16.48 -16.42
CA ALA A 247 11.69 15.15 -16.21
C ALA A 247 12.38 14.41 -15.05
N ALA A 248 13.71 14.50 -14.95
CA ALA A 248 14.46 13.89 -13.85
C ALA A 248 14.08 14.49 -12.48
N ARG A 249 13.94 15.81 -12.40
CA ARG A 249 13.48 16.51 -11.18
C ARG A 249 12.07 16.07 -10.79
N GLU A 250 11.12 16.17 -11.73
CA GLU A 250 9.72 15.82 -11.47
C GLU A 250 9.58 14.35 -11.08
N ALA A 251 10.31 13.43 -11.73
CA ALA A 251 10.29 12.02 -11.38
C ALA A 251 10.82 11.76 -9.96
N ALA A 252 11.86 12.49 -9.53
CA ALA A 252 12.37 12.39 -8.17
C ALA A 252 11.38 12.93 -7.12
N GLU A 253 10.74 14.06 -7.40
CA GLU A 253 9.71 14.65 -6.52
C GLU A 253 8.48 13.74 -6.43
N GLN A 254 8.00 13.22 -7.57
CA GLN A 254 6.83 12.32 -7.61
C GLN A 254 7.07 11.00 -6.86
N ARG A 255 8.29 10.44 -6.92
CA ARG A 255 8.64 9.23 -6.16
C ARG A 255 8.48 9.43 -4.65
N LEU A 256 8.86 10.59 -4.12
CA LEU A 256 8.66 10.90 -2.70
C LEU A 256 7.18 10.95 -2.33
N VAL A 257 6.37 11.61 -3.16
CA VAL A 257 4.92 11.69 -2.96
C VAL A 257 4.29 10.30 -2.98
N ASP A 258 4.71 9.44 -3.89
CA ASP A 258 4.22 8.08 -4.00
C ASP A 258 4.61 7.23 -2.78
N ASP A 259 5.86 7.31 -2.32
CA ASP A 259 6.35 6.59 -1.14
C ASP A 259 5.62 7.03 0.14
N GLU A 260 5.39 8.34 0.32
CA GLU A 260 4.58 8.88 1.42
C GLU A 260 3.13 8.43 1.35
N ARG A 261 2.54 8.39 0.15
CA ARG A 261 1.17 7.90 -0.04
C ARG A 261 1.09 6.41 0.33
N ILE A 262 2.04 5.60 -0.13
CA ILE A 262 2.12 4.16 0.18
C ILE A 262 2.25 3.94 1.70
N ALA A 263 3.10 4.71 2.38
CA ALA A 263 3.26 4.65 3.82
C ALA A 263 1.96 5.02 4.57
N ARG A 264 1.27 6.10 4.14
CA ARG A 264 -0.04 6.49 4.69
C ARG A 264 -1.11 5.43 4.49
N THR A 265 -1.22 4.85 3.30
CA THR A 265 -2.16 3.76 3.03
C THR A 265 -1.88 2.53 3.90
N ALA A 266 -0.60 2.22 4.15
CA ALA A 266 -0.22 1.13 5.04
C ALA A 266 -0.66 1.39 6.48
N ALA A 267 -0.44 2.60 7.02
CA ALA A 267 -0.93 2.98 8.34
C ALA A 267 -2.46 2.89 8.44
N ALA A 268 -3.19 3.38 7.43
CA ALA A 268 -4.66 3.27 7.38
C ALA A 268 -5.14 1.81 7.38
N ASN A 269 -4.42 0.91 6.71
CA ASN A 269 -4.73 -0.52 6.72
C ASN A 269 -4.49 -1.14 8.10
N THR A 270 -3.43 -0.74 8.81
CA THR A 270 -3.19 -1.16 10.19
C THR A 270 -4.34 -0.72 11.09
N PHE A 271 -4.76 0.54 11.03
CA PHE A 271 -5.91 1.03 11.79
C PHE A 271 -7.20 0.24 11.54
N ARG A 272 -7.52 -0.02 10.26
CA ARG A 272 -8.69 -0.82 9.91
C ARG A 272 -8.61 -2.24 10.43
N ALA A 273 -7.44 -2.88 10.34
CA ALA A 273 -7.21 -4.21 10.89
C ALA A 273 -7.34 -4.22 12.42
N THR A 274 -6.77 -3.23 13.12
CA THR A 274 -6.85 -3.11 14.58
C THR A 274 -8.28 -2.91 15.03
N ARG A 275 -9.05 -2.04 14.37
CA ARG A 275 -10.47 -1.85 14.68
C ARG A 275 -11.28 -3.14 14.50
N ALA A 276 -11.05 -3.87 13.41
CA ALA A 276 -11.74 -5.14 13.16
C ALA A 276 -11.40 -6.19 14.24
N ALA A 277 -10.13 -6.32 14.61
CA ALA A 277 -9.69 -7.22 15.68
C ALA A 277 -10.27 -6.81 17.05
N ALA A 278 -10.27 -5.51 17.37
CA ALA A 278 -10.82 -5.00 18.61
C ALA A 278 -12.31 -5.30 18.75
N ASN A 279 -13.10 -5.09 17.68
CA ASN A 279 -14.53 -5.43 17.68
C ASN A 279 -14.75 -6.92 17.97
N LEU A 280 -13.98 -7.80 17.31
CA LEU A 280 -14.08 -9.24 17.53
C LEU A 280 -13.68 -9.65 18.96
N LEU A 281 -12.66 -9.01 19.53
CA LEU A 281 -12.22 -9.26 20.91
C LEU A 281 -13.24 -8.82 21.96
N VAL A 282 -13.92 -7.70 21.72
CA VAL A 282 -15.07 -7.27 22.54
C VAL A 282 -16.19 -8.29 22.46
N ASP A 283 -16.48 -8.79 21.26
CA ASP A 283 -17.54 -9.78 21.01
C ASP A 283 -17.27 -11.15 21.63
N VAL A 284 -16.00 -11.54 21.86
CA VAL A 284 -15.62 -12.77 22.56
C VAL A 284 -15.29 -12.55 24.05
N HIS A 285 -15.44 -11.32 24.55
CA HIS A 285 -15.17 -10.94 25.94
C HIS A 285 -13.72 -11.17 26.40
N GLU A 286 -12.75 -11.08 25.48
CA GLU A 286 -11.31 -11.27 25.75
C GLU A 286 -10.62 -9.95 26.08
N GLY A 287 -10.87 -9.41 27.27
CA GLY A 287 -10.39 -8.09 27.70
C GLY A 287 -8.87 -7.98 27.79
N ASP A 288 -8.16 -9.05 28.19
CA ASP A 288 -6.71 -9.05 28.31
C ASP A 288 -6.02 -9.02 26.93
N LEU A 289 -6.56 -9.76 25.96
CA LEU A 289 -6.10 -9.70 24.58
C LEU A 289 -6.37 -8.34 23.95
N LEU A 290 -7.48 -7.68 24.31
CA LEU A 290 -7.77 -6.33 23.84
C LEU A 290 -6.76 -5.30 24.36
N ARG A 291 -6.38 -5.38 25.65
CA ARG A 291 -5.33 -4.54 26.23
C ARG A 291 -3.97 -4.83 25.58
N GLY A 292 -3.59 -6.10 25.47
CA GLY A 292 -2.35 -6.49 24.80
C GLY A 292 -2.29 -6.06 23.32
N LEU A 293 -3.42 -6.08 22.61
CA LEU A 293 -3.52 -5.56 21.25
C LEU A 293 -3.29 -4.04 21.21
N ALA A 294 -3.88 -3.30 22.16
CA ALA A 294 -3.68 -1.85 22.26
C ALA A 294 -2.20 -1.52 22.52
N ASP A 295 -1.59 -2.15 23.53
CA ASP A 295 -0.19 -1.94 23.91
C ASP A 295 0.78 -2.28 22.77
N ALA A 296 0.50 -3.34 22.02
CA ALA A 296 1.33 -3.76 20.89
C ALA A 296 1.23 -2.81 19.69
N VAL A 297 0.07 -2.18 19.47
CA VAL A 297 -0.22 -1.39 18.27
C VAL A 297 0.05 0.10 18.48
N GLU A 298 -0.16 0.62 19.69
CA GLU A 298 -0.02 2.05 20.01
C GLU A 298 1.31 2.65 19.54
N PRO A 299 2.49 2.06 19.81
CA PRO A 299 3.78 2.63 19.36
C PRO A 299 3.92 2.75 17.84
N HIS A 300 3.13 1.97 17.08
CA HIS A 300 3.17 1.95 15.62
C HIS A 300 2.16 2.90 14.99
N LEU A 301 1.08 3.22 15.70
CA LEU A 301 0.07 4.17 15.25
C LEU A 301 0.33 5.58 15.78
N ARG A 302 1.05 5.69 16.90
CA ARG A 302 1.47 6.94 17.53
C ARG A 302 2.98 6.89 17.79
N PRO A 303 3.79 7.53 16.93
CA PRO A 303 5.25 7.59 17.14
C PRO A 303 5.60 8.18 18.50
N ALA A 304 6.64 7.68 19.16
CA ALA A 304 7.07 8.15 20.47
C ALA A 304 7.32 9.67 20.48
N GLY A 305 6.68 10.39 21.41
CA GLY A 305 6.76 11.85 21.53
C GLY A 305 5.80 12.63 20.61
N SER A 306 4.94 11.96 19.84
CA SER A 306 3.88 12.58 19.03
C SER A 306 2.51 12.39 19.68
N ASP A 307 1.73 13.47 19.81
CA ASP A 307 0.31 13.40 20.18
C ASP A 307 -0.61 13.10 18.98
N VAL A 308 -0.03 13.01 17.77
CA VAL A 308 -0.77 12.79 16.53
C VAL A 308 -0.77 11.31 16.16
N TRP A 309 -1.98 10.76 16.01
CA TRP A 309 -2.23 9.43 15.46
C TRP A 309 -1.97 9.42 13.94
N MET A 310 -1.34 8.36 13.44
CA MET A 310 -1.22 8.10 12.02
C MET A 310 -2.53 7.52 11.44
N PRO A 311 -2.70 7.46 10.11
CA PRO A 311 -2.20 8.50 9.23
C PRO A 311 -2.67 9.86 9.76
N ALA A 312 -1.77 10.86 9.81
CA ALA A 312 -2.18 12.22 10.15
C ALA A 312 -3.36 12.61 9.25
N PRO A 313 -4.38 13.30 9.78
CA PRO A 313 -5.51 13.73 8.96
C PRO A 313 -4.96 14.46 7.74
N SER A 314 -5.45 14.10 6.55
CA SER A 314 -5.13 14.85 5.35
C SER A 314 -5.44 16.32 5.59
N PRO A 315 -4.58 17.27 5.14
CA PRO A 315 -4.94 18.67 5.24
C PRO A 315 -6.31 18.85 4.58
N PRO A 316 -7.27 19.52 5.25
CA PRO A 316 -8.62 19.63 4.74
C PRO A 316 -8.58 20.19 3.33
N SER A 317 -9.39 19.59 2.46
CA SER A 317 -9.65 20.11 1.12
C SER A 317 -10.13 21.57 1.22
N ALA A 318 -10.00 22.35 0.14
CA ALA A 318 -10.48 23.74 0.15
C ALA A 318 -11.97 23.82 0.57
N ALA A 319 -12.79 22.87 0.12
CA ALA A 319 -14.19 22.74 0.50
C ALA A 319 -14.41 22.43 2.00
N GLU A 320 -13.57 21.59 2.60
CA GLU A 320 -13.64 21.30 4.05
C GLU A 320 -13.17 22.51 4.88
N ARG A 321 -12.19 23.29 4.40
CA ARG A 321 -11.79 24.54 5.05
C ARG A 321 -12.89 25.59 4.98
N ASP A 322 -13.55 25.72 3.84
CA ASP A 322 -14.67 26.65 3.67
C ASP A 322 -15.86 26.25 4.55
N ALA A 323 -16.14 24.95 4.69
CA ALA A 323 -17.15 24.44 5.60
C ALA A 323 -16.79 24.66 7.09
N GLU A 324 -15.53 24.49 7.46
CA GLU A 324 -15.05 24.74 8.83
C GLU A 324 -15.08 26.24 9.18
N HIS A 325 -14.74 27.11 8.22
CA HIS A 325 -14.90 28.56 8.35
C HIS A 325 -16.38 28.97 8.45
N ALA A 326 -17.27 28.36 7.68
CA ALA A 326 -18.72 28.61 7.76
C ALA A 326 -19.29 28.15 9.12
N MET A 327 -18.88 26.98 9.62
CA MET A 327 -19.28 26.47 10.93
C MET A 327 -18.78 27.35 12.07
N ARG A 328 -17.53 27.85 12.00
CA ARG A 328 -17.00 28.81 12.99
C ARG A 328 -17.71 30.16 12.92
N ALA A 329 -18.08 30.63 11.72
CA ALA A 329 -18.85 31.85 11.55
C ALA A 329 -20.27 31.72 12.14
N LEU A 330 -20.92 30.55 11.98
CA LEU A 330 -22.21 30.26 12.58
C LEU A 330 -22.12 30.20 14.12
N ALA A 331 -21.10 29.55 14.68
CA ALA A 331 -20.88 29.49 16.12
C ALA A 331 -20.60 30.87 16.75
N LEU A 332 -19.90 31.76 16.03
CA LEU A 332 -19.71 33.15 16.45
C LEU A 332 -21.00 33.97 16.38
N ASN A 333 -21.89 33.67 15.43
CA ASN A 333 -23.17 34.35 15.27
C ASN A 333 -24.21 33.89 16.32
N GLU A 334 -24.19 32.62 16.73
CA GLU A 334 -24.99 32.10 17.84
C GLU A 334 -24.59 32.74 19.19
N ASN A 335 -23.29 32.96 19.42
CA ASN A 335 -22.83 33.69 20.60
C ASN A 335 -23.23 35.18 20.58
N ALA A 336 -23.32 35.80 19.39
CA ALA A 336 -23.79 37.18 19.26
C ALA A 336 -25.30 37.32 19.54
N THR A 337 -26.12 36.35 19.12
CA THR A 337 -27.58 36.37 19.38
C THR A 337 -27.94 36.06 20.84
N THR A 338 -27.17 35.21 21.53
CA THR A 338 -27.33 34.99 22.98
C THR A 338 -26.95 36.22 23.81
N THR A 339 -26.00 37.03 23.35
CA THR A 339 -25.59 38.26 24.07
C THR A 339 -26.63 39.38 23.90
N THR A 340 -27.27 39.49 22.73
CA THR A 340 -28.30 40.51 22.46
C THR A 340 -29.64 40.19 23.13
N THR A 341 -29.99 38.92 23.29
CA THR A 341 -31.23 38.50 23.99
C THR A 341 -31.12 38.66 25.51
N ALA A 342 -29.92 38.52 26.08
CA ALA A 342 -29.68 38.81 27.50
C ALA A 342 -29.76 40.32 27.85
N ALA A 343 -29.49 41.21 26.89
CA ALA A 343 -29.52 42.67 27.10
C ALA A 343 -30.92 43.31 26.93
N ALA A 344 -31.89 42.59 26.37
CA ALA A 344 -33.26 43.09 26.13
C ALA A 344 -34.30 42.60 27.16
N GLY A 345 -33.86 41.85 28.19
CA GLY A 345 -34.72 41.28 29.24
C GLY A 345 -34.41 41.78 30.65
N GLY A 346 -33.78 42.96 30.79
CA GLY A 346 -33.51 43.63 32.07
C GLY A 346 -34.20 44.99 32.13
#